data_AF-A0A2V9CIN6-F1
#
_entry.id   AF-A0A2V9CIN6-F1
#
_cell.length_a   1.000
_cell.length_b   1.000
_cell.length_c   1.000
_cell.angle_alpha   90.00
_cell.angle_beta   90.00
_cell.angle_gamma   90.00
#
_symmetry.space_group_name_H-M   'P 1'
#
loop_
_entity.id
_entity.type
_entity.pdbx_description
1 polymer ?
#
loop_
_entity_poly.entity_id
_entity_poly.type
_entity_poly.pdbx_seq_one_letter_code
_entity_poly.pdbx_strand_id
1 'polypeptide(L)'
;MGQPLISRDPSGYDASLRWAASPGAVSYRVYWRAAWSSDWQREQTVSNVTRFVLPNVSIDDFVFGVAAIGPDGQQSLISAYVSPDRPIPPAKLAN
;
A
#
# COMPACT_ATOMS: atom_id res chain seq x y z
N MET A 1 -11.61 -2.82 4.54
CA MET A 1 -10.68 -2.73 3.39
C MET A 1 -10.10 -4.10 3.11
N GLY A 2 -9.90 -4.45 1.84
CA GLY A 2 -9.02 -5.58 1.48
C GLY A 2 -7.55 -5.19 1.63
N GLN A 3 -6.64 -6.18 1.51
CA GLN A 3 -5.20 -5.92 1.54
C GLN A 3 -4.80 -4.96 0.42
N PRO A 4 -3.96 -3.94 0.71
CA PRO A 4 -3.40 -3.11 -0.35
C PRO A 4 -2.41 -3.93 -1.18
N LEU A 5 -2.19 -3.49 -2.43
CA LEU A 5 -1.22 -4.02 -3.37
C LEU A 5 -0.20 -2.92 -3.66
N ILE A 6 1.09 -3.27 -3.73
CA ILE A 6 2.14 -2.37 -4.17
C ILE A 6 2.84 -2.92 -5.40
N SER A 7 3.27 -2.02 -6.26
CA SER A 7 3.98 -2.31 -7.50
C SER A 7 4.92 -1.16 -7.82
N ARG A 8 5.91 -1.39 -8.66
CA ARG A 8 6.68 -0.30 -9.27
C ARG A 8 5.82 0.33 -10.37
N ASP A 9 5.74 1.65 -10.42
CA ASP A 9 5.18 2.36 -11.57
C ASP A 9 6.04 2.09 -12.83
N PRO A 10 5.54 2.30 -14.07
CA PRO A 10 6.31 2.01 -15.28
C PRO A 10 7.67 2.71 -15.40
N SER A 11 7.90 3.79 -14.65
CA SER A 11 9.22 4.44 -14.50
C SER A 11 10.28 3.55 -13.83
N GLY A 12 9.86 2.51 -13.08
CA GLY A 12 10.70 1.49 -12.46
C GLY A 12 11.12 1.78 -11.02
N TYR A 13 10.88 2.98 -10.50
CA TYR A 13 11.30 3.39 -9.15
C TYR A 13 10.14 3.84 -8.25
N ASP A 14 9.09 4.43 -8.81
CA ASP A 14 8.00 4.99 -8.01
C ASP A 14 7.12 3.89 -7.40
N ALA A 15 6.70 4.10 -6.16
CA ALA A 15 5.77 3.20 -5.49
C ALA A 15 4.34 3.47 -5.96
N SER A 16 3.77 2.54 -6.72
CA SER A 16 2.36 2.54 -7.11
C SER A 16 1.55 1.65 -6.18
N LEU A 17 0.74 2.28 -5.33
CA LEU A 17 -0.15 1.65 -4.35
C LEU A 17 -1.56 1.54 -4.92
N ARG A 18 -2.23 0.41 -4.64
CA ARG A 18 -3.64 0.17 -4.96
C ARG A 18 -4.34 -0.51 -3.79
N TRP A 19 -5.60 -0.22 -3.55
CA TRP A 19 -6.38 -0.85 -2.48
C TRP A 19 -7.86 -0.96 -2.84
N ALA A 20 -8.58 -1.85 -2.17
CA ALA A 20 -10.04 -1.92 -2.30
C ALA A 20 -10.68 -0.75 -1.57
N ALA A 21 -11.72 -0.15 -2.16
CA ALA A 21 -12.47 0.91 -1.49
C ALA A 21 -13.11 0.41 -0.18
N SER A 22 -13.17 1.26 0.86
CA SER A 22 -14.00 0.97 2.03
C SER A 22 -15.37 1.63 1.90
N PRO A 23 -16.44 0.93 2.26
CA PRO A 23 -17.75 1.55 2.44
C PRO A 23 -17.66 2.77 3.35
N GLY A 24 -18.26 3.88 2.93
CA GLY A 24 -18.34 5.11 3.70
C GLY A 24 -17.05 5.95 3.78
N ALA A 25 -15.95 5.56 3.13
CA ALA A 25 -14.74 6.38 3.11
C ALA A 25 -14.91 7.61 2.20
N VAL A 26 -14.53 8.78 2.71
CA VAL A 26 -14.50 10.05 1.96
C VAL A 26 -13.08 10.45 1.51
N SER A 27 -12.07 9.86 2.16
CA SER A 27 -10.65 10.02 1.81
C SER A 27 -9.83 8.86 2.36
N TYR A 28 -8.55 8.82 2.03
CA TYR A 28 -7.62 7.81 2.52
C TYR A 28 -6.34 8.47 3.02
N ARG A 29 -5.65 7.79 3.93
CA ARG A 29 -4.33 8.18 4.38
C ARG A 29 -3.33 7.07 4.09
N VAL A 30 -2.29 7.42 3.35
CA VAL A 30 -1.18 6.54 3.02
C VAL A 30 -0.07 6.79 4.03
N TYR A 31 0.42 5.72 4.64
CA TYR A 31 1.52 5.72 5.60
C TYR A 31 2.72 4.98 5.01
N TRP A 32 3.93 5.45 5.31
CA TRP A 32 5.13 4.69 5.00
C TRP A 32 6.25 4.92 6.01
N ARG A 33 7.06 3.88 6.22
CA ARG A 33 8.22 3.87 7.12
C ARG A 33 9.37 3.11 6.50
N ALA A 34 10.60 3.44 6.88
CA ALA A 34 11.75 2.65 6.49
C ALA A 34 11.56 1.19 6.93
N ALA A 35 12.04 0.24 6.12
CA ALA A 35 11.89 -1.19 6.40
C ALA A 35 12.48 -1.59 7.77
N TRP A 36 13.52 -0.87 8.22
CA TRP A 36 14.20 -1.05 9.50
C TRP A 36 13.64 -0.20 10.67
N SER A 37 12.60 0.60 10.45
CA SER A 37 11.95 1.39 11.50
C SER A 37 10.73 0.66 12.05
N SER A 38 10.47 0.68 13.35
CA SER A 38 9.23 0.11 13.92
C SER A 38 8.02 1.03 13.73
N ASP A 39 8.24 2.35 13.83
CA ASP A 39 7.18 3.36 13.78
C ASP A 39 6.90 3.85 12.36
N TRP A 40 5.64 4.27 12.12
CA TRP A 40 5.26 5.03 10.93
C TRP A 40 5.94 6.39 10.96
N GLN A 41 6.62 6.76 9.86
CA GLN A 41 7.45 7.96 9.83
C GLN A 41 6.85 9.06 8.97
N ARG A 42 6.10 8.69 7.93
CA ARG A 42 5.51 9.62 6.98
C ARG A 42 4.07 9.22 6.67
N GLU A 43 3.27 10.25 6.38
CA GLU A 43 1.87 10.11 6.02
C GLU A 43 1.46 11.13 4.96
N GLN A 44 0.48 10.76 4.13
CA GLN A 44 -0.13 11.66 3.16
C GLN A 44 -1.62 11.34 3.04
N THR A 45 -2.46 12.35 3.21
CA THR A 45 -3.90 12.24 2.96
C THR A 45 -4.18 12.46 1.48
N VAL A 46 -4.98 11.59 0.90
CA VAL A 46 -5.39 11.62 -0.51
C VAL A 46 -6.92 11.63 -0.56
N SER A 47 -7.49 12.13 -1.66
CA SER A 47 -8.94 12.15 -1.89
C SER A 47 -9.54 10.73 -1.90
N ASN A 48 -10.84 10.60 -2.21
CA ASN A 48 -11.50 9.31 -2.36
C ASN A 48 -11.01 8.54 -3.61
N VAL A 49 -9.78 8.05 -3.57
CA VAL A 49 -9.12 7.28 -4.62
C VAL A 49 -8.73 5.91 -4.09
N THR A 50 -8.54 4.97 -5.00
CA THR A 50 -8.09 3.60 -4.70
C THR A 50 -6.72 3.28 -5.29
N ARG A 51 -6.09 4.26 -5.92
CA ARG A 51 -4.73 4.19 -6.48
C ARG A 51 -4.00 5.48 -6.16
N PHE A 52 -2.74 5.35 -5.76
CA PHE A 52 -1.85 6.50 -5.53
C PHE A 52 -0.41 6.14 -5.88
N VAL A 53 0.32 7.09 -6.45
CA VAL A 53 1.73 6.92 -6.81
C VAL A 53 2.56 7.88 -5.96
N LEU A 54 3.56 7.35 -5.28
CA LEU A 54 4.56 8.12 -4.55
C LEU A 54 5.81 8.27 -5.43
N PRO A 55 6.06 9.45 -6.00
CA PRO A 55 7.21 9.66 -6.86
C PRO A 55 8.51 9.62 -6.04
N ASN A 56 9.55 9.03 -6.61
CA ASN A 56 10.87 8.89 -5.98
C ASN A 56 10.85 8.14 -4.64
N VAL A 57 9.90 7.22 -4.44
CA VAL A 57 9.82 6.36 -3.26
C VAL A 57 9.91 4.90 -3.70
N SER A 58 11.01 4.24 -3.36
CA SER A 58 11.24 2.82 -3.65
C SER A 58 10.34 1.91 -2.81
N ILE A 59 9.77 0.89 -3.44
CA ILE A 59 9.00 -0.14 -2.72
C ILE A 59 9.88 -1.09 -1.90
N ASP A 60 11.18 -1.14 -2.16
CA ASP A 60 12.11 -2.05 -1.47
C ASP A 60 12.63 -1.44 -0.15
N ASP A 61 12.68 -0.11 -0.06
CA ASP A 61 13.24 0.60 1.10
C ASP A 61 12.18 0.87 2.18
N PHE A 62 10.90 0.81 1.82
CA PHE A 62 9.78 1.25 2.65
C PHE A 62 8.69 0.19 2.81
N VAL A 63 8.09 0.18 3.99
CA VAL A 63 6.83 -0.50 4.28
C VAL A 63 5.70 0.52 4.13
N PHE A 64 4.59 0.09 3.54
CA PHE A 64 3.43 0.95 3.26
C PHE A 64 2.18 0.46 3.99
N GLY A 65 1.28 1.38 4.29
CA GLY A 65 -0.05 1.07 4.81
C GLY A 65 -1.08 2.11 4.39
N VAL A 66 -2.35 1.74 4.42
CA VAL A 66 -3.47 2.63 4.06
C VAL A 66 -4.55 2.57 5.13
N ALA A 67 -5.07 3.74 5.53
CA ALA A 67 -6.23 3.88 6.40
C ALA A 67 -7.37 4.59 5.64
N ALA A 68 -8.61 4.14 5.89
CA ALA A 68 -9.82 4.86 5.48
C ALA A 68 -10.00 6.09 6.36
N ILE A 69 -10.58 7.15 5.80
CA ILE A 69 -11.11 8.27 6.57
C ILE A 69 -12.60 8.41 6.24
N GLY A 70 -13.43 8.34 7.28
CA GLY A 70 -14.89 8.53 7.18
C GLY A 70 -15.31 10.01 7.15
N PRO A 71 -16.61 10.30 6.93
CA PRO A 71 -17.14 11.65 6.83
C PRO A 71 -16.89 12.51 8.08
N ASP A 72 -16.86 11.89 9.26
CA ASP A 72 -16.62 12.57 10.54
C ASP A 72 -15.12 12.68 10.88
N GLY A 73 -14.23 12.40 9.92
CA GLY A 73 -12.77 12.44 10.10
C GLY A 73 -12.17 11.23 10.84
N GLN A 74 -13.01 10.26 11.24
CA GLN A 74 -12.56 9.03 11.89
C GLN A 74 -11.71 8.18 10.95
N GLN A 75 -10.57 7.69 11.45
CA GLN A 75 -9.68 6.82 10.69
C GLN A 75 -9.89 5.35 11.05
N SER A 76 -9.81 4.48 10.04
CA SER A 76 -9.72 3.04 10.29
C SER A 76 -8.35 2.66 10.86
N LEU A 77 -8.22 1.40 11.29
CA LEU A 77 -6.91 0.79 11.45
C LEU A 77 -6.11 0.86 10.14
N ILE A 78 -4.79 0.95 10.26
CA ILE A 78 -3.87 0.94 9.12
C ILE A 78 -3.81 -0.49 8.58
N SER A 79 -4.22 -0.67 7.32
CA SER A 79 -3.99 -1.91 6.59
C SER A 79 -2.59 -1.85 5.99
N ALA A 80 -1.63 -2.50 6.66
CA ALA A 80 -0.27 -2.62 6.14
C ALA A 80 -0.24 -3.53 4.92
N TYR A 81 0.60 -3.17 3.94
CA TYR A 81 0.93 -4.08 2.86
C TYR A 81 1.69 -5.28 3.42
N VAL A 82 1.24 -6.46 3.03
CA VAL A 82 1.93 -7.72 3.27
C VAL A 82 2.12 -8.35 1.90
N SER A 83 3.33 -8.83 1.61
CA SER A 83 3.59 -9.56 0.38
C SER A 83 2.63 -10.75 0.29
N PRO A 84 1.84 -10.87 -0.79
CA PRO A 84 0.92 -11.99 -0.92
C PRO A 84 1.72 -13.30 -0.97
N ASP A 85 1.14 -14.36 -0.43
CA ASP A 85 1.69 -15.71 -0.55
C ASP A 85 1.86 -16.03 -2.04
N ARG A 86 3.11 -16.06 -2.52
CA ARG A 86 3.41 -16.46 -3.89
C ARG A 86 3.42 -17.98 -3.91
N PRO A 87 2.46 -18.66 -4.60
CA PRO A 87 2.54 -20.10 -4.74
C PRO A 87 3.84 -20.43 -5.47
N ILE A 88 4.61 -21.37 -4.94
CA ILE A 88 5.80 -21.88 -5.62
C ILE A 88 5.30 -22.56 -6.88
N PRO A 89 5.66 -22.09 -8.10
CA PRO A 89 5.28 -22.78 -9.32
C PRO A 89 5.81 -24.22 -9.24
N PRO A 90 5.02 -25.24 -9.63
CA PRO A 90 5.53 -26.61 -9.64
C PRO A 90 6.80 -26.65 -10.49
N ALA A 91 7.88 -27.18 -9.92
CA ALA A 91 9.14 -27.34 -10.62
C ALA A 91 8.88 -28.13 -11.90
N LYS A 92 9.12 -27.53 -13.06
CA LYS A 92 8.99 -28.21 -14.34
C LYS A 92 10.14 -29.21 -14.42
N LEU A 93 9.88 -30.48 -14.08
CA LEU A 93 10.78 -31.58 -14.36
C LEU A 93 10.91 -31.67 -15.90
N ALA A 94 12.06 -31.24 -16.42
CA ALA A 94 12.40 -31.43 -17.82
C ALA A 94 12.81 -32.90 -18.02
N ASN A 95 12.11 -33.60 -18.91
CA ASN A 95 12.52 -34.88 -19.48
C ASN A 95 13.33 -34.64 -20.77
#